data_AF-A0A2D7VW88-F1
#
_entry.id   AF-A0A2D7VW88-F1
#
_cell.length_a   1.000
_cell.length_b   1.000
_cell.length_c   1.000
_cell.angle_alpha   90.00
_cell.angle_beta   90.00
_cell.angle_gamma   90.00
#
_symmetry.space_group_name_H-M   'P 1'
#
loop_
_entity.id
_entity.type
_entity.pdbx_description
1 polymer ?
#
loop_
_entity_poly.entity_id
_entity_poly.type
_entity_poly.pdbx_seq_one_letter_code
_entity_poly.pdbx_strand_id
1 'polypeptide(L)' 'MKKILLILSILALIACQEETPKKDYVTFSGTINNPNSDSLIVEKRGFKKVIAVNEDGTFSDTLTVEPDVYYFFDGVE' A
#
# COMPACT_ATOMS: atom_id res chain seq x y z
N MET A 1 -3.78 38.58 -27.42
CA MET A 1 -2.82 38.17 -26.36
C MET A 1 -3.51 37.95 -25.01
N LYS A 2 -4.25 38.95 -24.46
CA LYS A 2 -4.95 38.83 -23.15
C LYS A 2 -5.98 37.68 -23.05
N LYS A 3 -6.66 37.35 -24.16
CA LYS A 3 -7.62 36.22 -24.22
C LYS A 3 -6.96 34.84 -24.16
N ILE A 4 -5.74 34.70 -24.71
CA ILE A 4 -4.97 33.45 -24.68
C ILE A 4 -4.44 33.18 -23.27
N LEU A 5 -3.95 34.23 -22.59
CA LEU A 5 -3.57 34.15 -21.18
C LEU A 5 -4.74 33.71 -20.29
N LEU A 6 -5.94 34.22 -20.54
CA LEU A 6 -7.14 33.83 -19.78
C LEU A 6 -7.48 32.34 -19.95
N ILE A 7 -7.40 31.83 -21.19
CA ILE A 7 -7.65 30.41 -21.49
C ILE A 7 -6.59 29.53 -20.83
N LEU A 8 -5.32 29.93 -20.90
CA LEU A 8 -4.22 29.19 -20.28
C LEU A 8 -4.33 29.14 -18.75
N SER A 9 -4.78 30.23 -18.12
CA SER A 9 -5.07 30.24 -16.67
C SER A 9 -6.18 29.28 -16.27
N ILE A 10 -7.24 29.15 -17.08
CA ILE A 10 -8.33 28.20 -16.80
C ILE A 10 -7.85 26.75 -16.97
N LEU A 11 -7.03 26.47 -18.00
CA LEU A 11 -6.43 25.15 -18.20
C LEU A 11 -5.45 24.78 -17.08
N ALA A 12 -4.71 25.73 -16.54
CA ALA A 12 -3.79 25.47 -15.43
C ALA A 12 -4.53 25.06 -14.14
N LEU A 13 -5.74 25.58 -13.91
CA LEU A 13 -6.55 25.25 -12.73
C LEU A 13 -7.15 23.83 -12.79
N ILE A 14 -7.42 23.30 -13.99
CA ILE A 14 -7.97 21.94 -14.17
C ILE A 14 -6.88 20.86 -14.22
N ALA A 15 -5.64 21.22 -14.55
CA ALA A 15 -4.53 20.26 -14.68
C ALA A 15 -3.98 19.82 -13.32
N CYS A 16 -4.26 20.61 -12.27
CA CYS A 16 -3.83 20.34 -10.90
C CYS A 16 -4.85 19.47 -10.11
N GLN A 17 -5.94 19.03 -10.75
CA GLN A 17 -6.71 17.92 -10.22
C GLN A 17 -5.90 16.65 -10.48
N GLU A 18 -4.98 16.35 -9.55
CA GLU A 18 -4.42 15.01 -9.43
C GLU A 18 -5.59 14.07 -9.12
N GLU A 19 -6.21 13.55 -10.19
CA GLU A 19 -6.98 12.31 -10.15
C GLU A 19 -5.99 11.21 -9.80
N THR A 20 -5.53 11.18 -8.55
CA THR A 20 -4.87 10.00 -8.02
C THR A 20 -5.95 8.92 -8.08
N PRO A 21 -5.81 7.90 -8.95
CA PRO A 21 -6.80 6.83 -9.00
C PRO A 21 -6.91 6.30 -7.58
N LYS A 22 -8.15 6.10 -7.11
CA LYS A 22 -8.39 5.54 -5.78
C LYS A 22 -7.60 4.24 -5.70
N LYS A 23 -6.52 4.25 -4.92
CA LYS A 23 -5.70 3.06 -4.71
C LYS A 23 -6.53 2.12 -3.85
N ASP A 24 -6.92 1.01 -4.45
CA ASP A 24 -7.62 -0.12 -3.83
C ASP A 24 -6.65 -1.13 -3.19
N TYR A 25 -5.37 -0.72 -3.08
CA TYR A 25 -4.31 -1.53 -2.54
C TYR A 25 -3.46 -0.72 -1.56
N VAL A 26 -2.80 -1.43 -0.66
CA VAL A 26 -1.78 -0.90 0.24
C VAL A 26 -0.47 -1.62 -0.01
N THR A 27 0.63 -0.87 -0.04
CA THR A 27 1.98 -1.45 0.04
C THR A 27 2.31 -1.66 1.51
N PHE A 28 2.61 -2.90 1.88
CA PHE A 28 2.92 -3.28 3.24
C PHE A 28 4.33 -3.85 3.31
N SER A 29 5.23 -3.13 4.00
CA SER A 29 6.65 -3.46 4.05
C SER A 29 7.24 -3.08 5.39
N GLY A 30 8.28 -3.78 5.81
CA GLY A 30 9.00 -3.50 7.05
C GLY A 30 10.18 -4.42 7.27
N THR A 31 10.70 -4.39 8.49
CA THR A 31 11.79 -5.27 8.95
C THR A 31 11.39 -5.85 10.30
N ILE A 32 11.53 -7.16 10.46
CA ILE A 32 11.32 -7.89 11.71
C ILE A 32 12.70 -8.22 12.29
N ASN A 33 12.94 -7.79 13.52
CA ASN A 33 14.13 -8.20 14.26
C ASN A 33 13.87 -9.55 14.92
N ASN A 34 14.82 -10.48 14.78
CA ASN A 34 14.76 -11.84 15.34
C ASN A 34 13.48 -12.60 14.91
N PRO A 35 13.26 -12.80 13.59
CA PRO A 35 12.05 -13.45 13.09
C PRO A 35 11.94 -14.90 13.61
N ASN A 36 10.73 -15.32 13.94
CA ASN A 36 10.43 -16.69 14.37
C ASN A 36 10.25 -17.66 13.19
N SER A 37 10.11 -17.14 11.97
CA SER A 37 9.88 -17.91 10.73
C SER A 37 10.46 -17.18 9.51
N ASP A 38 10.55 -17.88 8.38
CA ASP A 38 10.88 -17.33 7.06
C ASP A 38 9.69 -16.63 6.37
N SER A 39 8.57 -16.54 7.09
CA SER A 39 7.31 -16.05 6.56
C SER A 39 6.48 -15.38 7.62
N LEU A 40 5.66 -14.45 7.16
CA LEU A 40 4.71 -13.69 7.92
C LEU A 40 3.30 -13.91 7.40
N ILE A 41 2.33 -14.02 8.30
CA ILE A 41 0.92 -14.22 7.96
C ILE A 41 0.15 -12.93 8.25
N VAL A 42 -0.62 -12.48 7.27
CA VAL A 42 -1.68 -11.49 7.44
C VAL A 42 -3.02 -12.17 7.19
N GLU A 43 -3.90 -12.21 8.17
CA GLU A 43 -5.16 -12.92 8.04
C GLU A 43 -6.36 -12.25 8.70
N LYS A 44 -7.54 -12.60 8.17
CA LYS A 44 -8.83 -12.44 8.82
C LYS A 44 -9.72 -13.60 8.38
N ARG A 45 -10.93 -13.71 8.94
CA ARG A 45 -11.87 -14.75 8.51
C ARG A 45 -12.09 -14.70 6.99
N GLY A 46 -11.70 -15.75 6.29
CA GLY A 46 -11.85 -15.88 4.83
C GLY A 46 -10.75 -15.20 3.99
N PHE A 47 -9.71 -14.65 4.61
CA PHE A 47 -8.55 -14.08 3.92
C PHE A 47 -7.27 -14.52 4.62
N LYS A 48 -6.31 -15.03 3.85
CA LYS A 48 -4.98 -15.37 4.36
C LYS A 48 -3.95 -14.98 3.31
N LYS A 49 -2.96 -14.21 3.73
CA LYS A 49 -1.79 -13.87 2.93
C LYS A 49 -0.55 -14.34 3.67
N VAL A 50 0.34 -15.02 2.95
CA VAL A 50 1.67 -15.38 3.42
C VAL A 50 2.67 -14.50 2.69
N ILE A 51 3.50 -13.79 3.44
CA ILE A 51 4.52 -12.86 2.96
C ILE A 51 5.88 -13.47 3.32
N ALA A 52 6.77 -13.63 2.35
CA ALA A 52 8.12 -14.11 2.60
C ALA A 52 8.93 -13.05 3.36
N VAL A 53 9.72 -13.50 4.33
CA VAL A 53 10.68 -12.66 5.06
C VAL A 53 12.07 -13.03 4.56
N ASN A 54 12.83 -12.03 4.15
CA ASN A 54 14.20 -12.19 3.69
C ASN A 54 15.14 -12.56 4.86
N GLU A 55 16.33 -13.08 4.55
CA GLU A 55 17.34 -13.42 5.57
C GLU A 55 17.77 -12.22 6.44
N ASP A 56 17.64 -11.00 5.92
CA ASP A 56 17.91 -9.75 6.64
C ASP A 56 16.72 -9.23 7.46
N GLY A 57 15.63 -10.01 7.54
CA GLY A 57 14.40 -9.68 8.25
C GLY A 57 13.47 -8.74 7.50
N THR A 58 13.81 -8.30 6.28
CA THR A 58 12.94 -7.42 5.48
C THR A 58 11.80 -8.18 4.83
N PHE A 59 10.65 -7.51 4.70
CA PHE A 59 9.51 -8.02 3.94
C PHE A 59 8.82 -6.88 3.18
N SER A 60 8.17 -7.22 2.07
CA SER A 60 7.38 -6.27 1.28
C SER A 60 6.35 -7.00 0.45
N ASP A 61 5.11 -6.52 0.46
CA ASP A 61 4.02 -7.03 -0.38
C ASP A 61 3.01 -5.91 -0.71
N THR A 62 2.12 -6.19 -1.64
CA THR A 62 0.97 -5.35 -1.97
C THR A 62 -0.32 -6.11 -1.63
N LEU A 63 -1.16 -5.51 -0.78
CA LEU A 63 -2.41 -6.09 -0.32
C LEU A 63 -3.58 -5.33 -0.92
N THR A 64 -4.41 -6.01 -1.70
CA THR A 64 -5.72 -5.52 -2.14
C THR A 64 -6.75 -6.06 -1.17
N VAL A 65 -7.13 -5.24 -0.18
CA VAL A 65 -7.96 -5.64 0.95
C VAL A 65 -8.94 -4.52 1.32
N GLU A 66 -10.14 -4.91 1.74
CA GLU A 66 -11.11 -3.97 2.32
C GLU A 66 -10.60 -3.42 3.66
N PRO A 67 -10.87 -2.13 3.99
CA PRO A 67 -10.54 -1.56 5.30
C PRO A 67 -11.23 -2.32 6.43
N ASP A 68 -10.44 -3.01 7.25
CA ASP A 68 -10.92 -3.87 8.34
C ASP A 68 -9.75 -4.21 9.29
N VAL A 69 -10.02 -4.98 10.34
CA VAL A 69 -9.00 -5.51 11.25
C VAL A 69 -8.44 -6.83 10.70
N TYR A 70 -7.11 -6.91 10.61
CA TYR A 70 -6.36 -8.10 10.23
C TYR A 70 -5.36 -8.45 11.33
N TYR A 71 -5.14 -9.74 11.54
CA TYR A 71 -4.08 -10.26 12.40
C TYR A 71 -2.78 -10.38 11.60
N PHE A 72 -1.66 -10.12 12.27
CA PHE A 72 -0.32 -10.10 11.71
C PHE A 72 0.62 -10.81 12.69
N PHE A 73 1.30 -11.87 12.24
CA PHE A 73 2.21 -12.66 13.09
C PHE A 73 3.21 -13.48 12.27
N ASP A 74 4.34 -13.85 12.88
CA ASP A 74 5.49 -14.54 12.26
C ASP A 74 5.74 -15.95 12.83
N GLY A 75 4.79 -16.55 13.53
CA GLY A 75 4.85 -17.96 13.94
C GLY A 75 4.83 -18.26 15.44
N VAL A 76 4.60 -17.27 16.31
CA VAL A 76 4.33 -17.49 17.75
C VAL A 76 3.09 -16.69 18.16
N GLU A 77 2.06 -17.39 18.67
CA GLU A 77 0.89 -16.81 19.35
C GLU A 77 1.10 -16.76 20.87
#